data_AF-A0A132A590-F1
#
_entry.id   AF-A0A132A590-F1
#
_cell.length_a   1.000
_cell.length_b   1.000
_cell.length_c   1.000
_cell.angle_alpha   90.00
_cell.angle_beta   90.00
_cell.angle_gamma   90.00
#
_symmetry.space_group_name_H-M   'P 1'
#
loop_
_entity.id
_entity.type
_entity.pdbx_description
1 polymer ?
#
loop_
_entity_poly.entity_id
_entity_poly.type
_entity_poly.pdbx_seq_one_letter_code
_entity_poly.pdbx_strand_id
1 'polypeptide(L)'
;MHYSIFILTFVLILKLTRCKELLSWNEFQDTLRLNQYPIPTKEKFETVLRLAKDFEINTRQELAMFLAQVYWESVGLQHTKEIACVKTQCPNNYRTGKEEKGKYYYGRGYIQLTWLENYANCSLDLYGDLRLVENPDLVSDTEEGAWASAFWYWDKYVHGRPEIQDGHFGHTTMAINGPLECKGPYKIKAFKRYVIYSKIYDILKLSKSSAPKPKQDGCYPMVGEGAPGFVLCKPIKFYTNQAGMYHWCNDNCNAEDPNCPEEMCECEERTVHSESSTSKKMTTITTSPTIEYEDDDYRI
;
A
#
# COMPACT_ATOMS: atom_id res chain seq x y z
N MET A 1 1.37 12.38 52.05
CA MET A 1 0.38 12.46 50.95
C MET A 1 0.80 13.32 49.74
N HIS A 2 1.95 14.03 49.75
CA HIS A 2 2.36 14.86 48.59
C HIS A 2 3.23 14.15 47.53
N TYR A 3 3.86 13.02 47.86
CA TYR A 3 4.65 12.24 46.88
C TYR A 3 3.80 11.50 45.84
N SER A 4 2.58 11.09 46.20
CA SER A 4 1.70 10.30 45.32
C SER A 4 1.08 11.12 44.19
N ILE A 5 0.88 12.43 44.40
CA ILE A 5 0.32 13.34 43.40
C ILE A 5 1.39 13.66 42.33
N PHE A 6 2.65 13.86 42.74
CA PHE A 6 3.76 14.11 41.81
C PHE A 6 4.07 12.91 40.89
N ILE A 7 3.96 11.68 41.39
CA ILE A 7 4.16 10.48 40.55
C ILE A 7 3.00 10.31 39.56
N LEU A 8 1.75 10.56 39.98
CA LEU A 8 0.59 10.48 39.08
C LEU A 8 0.63 11.56 37.98
N THR A 9 0.99 12.80 38.32
CA THR A 9 1.15 13.86 37.32
C THR A 9 2.37 13.62 36.43
N PHE A 10 3.47 13.07 36.94
CA PHE A 10 4.64 12.72 36.11
C PHE A 10 4.37 11.53 35.18
N VAL A 11 3.57 10.53 35.59
CA VAL A 11 3.12 9.42 34.72
C VAL A 11 2.10 9.90 33.69
N LEU A 12 1.20 10.84 34.04
CA LEU A 12 0.28 11.46 33.09
C LEU A 12 1.02 12.38 32.10
N ILE A 13 2.02 13.12 32.58
CA ILE A 13 2.91 13.95 31.74
C ILE A 13 3.80 13.05 30.86
N LEU A 14 4.33 11.92 31.33
CA LEU A 14 5.06 10.94 30.51
C LEU A 14 4.17 10.25 29.47
N LYS A 15 2.88 10.01 29.77
CA LYS A 15 1.88 9.61 28.75
C LYS A 15 1.56 10.74 27.75
N LEU A 16 1.81 12.00 28.12
CA LEU A 16 1.62 13.19 27.29
C LEU A 16 2.91 13.72 26.63
N THR A 17 4.08 13.15 26.92
CA THR A 17 5.36 13.54 26.31
C THR A 17 6.11 12.34 25.75
N ARG A 18 5.67 11.89 24.57
CA ARG A 18 6.55 11.42 23.47
C ARG A 18 5.75 11.16 22.18
N CYS A 19 4.96 12.12 21.70
CA CYS A 19 4.54 12.08 20.29
C CYS A 19 5.75 12.45 19.43
N LYS A 20 6.58 11.46 19.09
CA LYS A 20 7.36 11.59 17.87
C LYS A 20 6.34 11.61 16.73
N GLU A 21 6.36 12.66 15.92
CA GLU A 21 5.52 12.75 14.73
C GLU A 21 5.84 11.55 13.81
N LEU A 22 4.85 10.68 13.59
CA LEU A 22 4.99 9.50 12.74
C LEU A 22 5.19 9.90 11.28
N LEU A 23 4.53 10.97 10.86
CA LEU A 23 4.49 11.41 9.48
C LEU A 23 4.05 12.88 9.45
N SER A 24 4.83 13.72 8.79
CA SER A 24 4.42 15.10 8.50
C SER A 24 3.63 15.19 7.19
N TRP A 25 2.91 16.30 6.99
CA TRP A 25 2.15 16.53 5.76
C TRP A 25 3.03 16.53 4.52
N ASN A 26 4.20 17.18 4.58
CA ASN A 26 5.14 17.22 3.45
C ASN A 26 5.71 15.83 3.16
N GLU A 27 6.06 15.07 4.21
CA GLU A 27 6.53 13.69 4.04
C GLU A 27 5.46 12.83 3.37
N PHE A 28 4.19 12.93 3.78
CA PHE A 28 3.10 12.18 3.15
C PHE A 28 2.88 12.54 1.67
N GLN A 29 2.97 13.82 1.33
CA GLN A 29 2.91 14.22 -0.08
C GLN A 29 4.11 13.69 -0.86
N ASP A 30 5.30 13.74 -0.27
CA ASP A 30 6.54 13.27 -0.90
C ASP A 30 6.54 11.75 -1.11
N THR A 31 5.96 10.96 -0.20
CA THR A 31 5.88 9.49 -0.34
C THR A 31 5.04 9.08 -1.54
N LEU A 32 3.95 9.79 -1.84
CA LEU A 32 3.15 9.56 -3.04
C LEU A 32 3.84 10.13 -4.28
N ARG A 33 4.34 11.37 -4.21
CA ARG A 33 5.01 12.06 -5.33
C ARG A 33 6.22 11.29 -5.86
N LEU A 34 7.10 10.80 -4.98
CA LEU A 34 8.29 10.03 -5.40
C LEU A 34 7.93 8.65 -5.97
N ASN A 35 6.78 8.12 -5.58
CA ASN A 35 6.19 6.94 -6.18
C ASN A 35 5.34 7.23 -7.43
N GLN A 36 5.36 8.48 -7.90
CA GLN A 36 4.65 8.96 -9.09
C GLN A 36 3.12 8.85 -9.00
N TYR A 37 2.59 8.77 -7.78
CA TYR A 37 1.16 8.80 -7.53
C TYR A 37 0.64 10.24 -7.38
N PRO A 38 -0.67 10.47 -7.55
CA PRO A 38 -1.29 11.76 -7.28
C PRO A 38 -1.04 12.26 -5.85
N ILE A 39 -1.00 13.58 -5.70
CA ILE A 39 -0.86 14.22 -4.39
C ILE A 39 -2.14 13.94 -3.58
N PRO A 40 -2.01 13.48 -2.31
CA PRO A 40 -3.17 13.15 -1.49
C PRO A 40 -3.91 14.41 -1.03
N THR A 41 -5.13 14.24 -0.52
CA THR A 41 -5.87 15.30 0.17
C THR A 41 -5.41 15.43 1.63
N LYS A 42 -5.70 16.59 2.23
CA LYS A 42 -5.44 16.81 3.66
C LYS A 42 -6.25 15.87 4.55
N GLU A 43 -7.48 15.56 4.15
CA GLU A 43 -8.37 14.61 4.83
C GLU A 43 -7.75 13.20 4.92
N LYS A 44 -7.15 12.69 3.83
CA LYS A 44 -6.44 11.41 3.83
C LYS A 44 -5.29 11.41 4.85
N PHE A 45 -4.53 12.49 4.91
CA PHE A 45 -3.43 12.63 5.86
C PHE A 45 -3.90 12.63 7.31
N GLU A 46 -4.93 13.42 7.63
CA GLU A 46 -5.48 13.51 8.98
C GLU A 46 -6.09 12.18 9.43
N THR A 47 -6.74 11.46 8.51
CA THR A 47 -7.29 10.12 8.75
C THR A 47 -6.19 9.11 9.04
N VAL A 48 -5.11 9.09 8.26
CA VAL A 48 -3.95 8.21 8.50
C VAL A 48 -3.34 8.45 9.88
N LEU A 49 -3.13 9.71 10.28
CA LEU A 49 -2.53 10.03 11.57
C LEU A 49 -3.40 9.61 12.75
N ARG A 50 -4.71 9.80 12.64
CA ARG A 50 -5.67 9.38 13.67
C ARG A 50 -5.70 7.85 13.78
N LEU A 51 -5.90 7.15 12.66
CA LEU A 51 -6.04 5.69 12.68
C LEU A 51 -4.72 4.98 13.02
N ALA A 52 -3.56 5.51 12.62
CA ALA A 52 -2.27 4.96 13.06
C ALA A 52 -2.13 4.97 14.58
N LYS A 53 -2.67 6.00 15.25
CA LYS A 53 -2.72 6.05 16.71
C LYS A 53 -3.75 5.07 17.28
N ASP A 54 -4.94 5.01 16.70
CA ASP A 54 -6.04 4.15 17.19
C ASP A 54 -5.70 2.66 17.07
N PHE A 55 -4.92 2.28 16.04
CA PHE A 55 -4.43 0.91 15.78
C PHE A 55 -3.00 0.67 16.25
N GLU A 56 -2.46 1.52 17.14
CA GLU A 56 -1.17 1.34 17.79
C GLU A 56 0.06 1.18 16.86
N ILE A 57 -0.01 1.69 15.62
CA ILE A 57 1.15 1.82 14.73
C ILE A 57 2.01 3.00 15.22
N ASN A 58 2.93 2.68 16.14
CA ASN A 58 3.68 3.67 16.92
C ASN A 58 5.10 3.96 16.39
N THR A 59 5.51 3.32 15.30
CA THR A 59 6.84 3.54 14.71
C THR A 59 6.74 4.07 13.28
N ARG A 60 7.65 4.98 12.92
CA ARG A 60 7.77 5.48 11.53
C ARG A 60 8.08 4.35 10.55
N GLN A 61 8.81 3.32 11.01
CA GLN A 61 9.16 2.18 10.18
C GLN A 61 7.95 1.31 9.86
N GLU A 62 7.12 1.01 10.85
CA GLU A 62 5.89 0.25 10.62
C GLU A 62 4.90 1.02 9.75
N LEU A 63 4.70 2.32 10.03
CA LEU A 63 3.84 3.16 9.19
C LEU A 63 4.32 3.20 7.74
N ALA A 64 5.64 3.25 7.50
CA ALA A 64 6.19 3.17 6.15
C ALA A 64 5.87 1.84 5.45
N MET A 65 5.94 0.72 6.17
CA MET A 65 5.59 -0.59 5.62
C MET A 65 4.09 -0.68 5.31
N PHE A 66 3.24 -0.19 6.20
CA PHE A 66 1.79 -0.11 6.00
C PHE A 66 1.45 0.72 4.75
N LEU A 67 1.99 1.94 4.65
CA LEU A 67 1.74 2.83 3.52
C LEU A 67 2.20 2.22 2.19
N ALA A 68 3.35 1.53 2.17
CA ALA A 68 3.84 0.90 0.96
C ALA A 68 2.86 -0.17 0.44
N GLN A 69 2.28 -0.97 1.34
CA GLN A 69 1.30 -1.98 0.97
C GLN A 69 0.00 -1.35 0.48
N VAL A 70 -0.52 -0.37 1.22
CA VAL A 70 -1.72 0.39 0.83
C VAL A 70 -1.54 1.06 -0.54
N TYR A 71 -0.40 1.70 -0.79
CA TYR A 71 -0.14 2.34 -2.09
C TYR A 71 -0.13 1.33 -3.23
N TRP A 72 0.41 0.13 -3.02
CA TRP A 72 0.35 -0.91 -4.04
C TRP A 72 -1.10 -1.35 -4.32
N GLU A 73 -1.86 -1.72 -3.28
CA GLU A 73 -3.22 -2.26 -3.44
C GLU A 73 -4.21 -1.26 -4.05
N SER A 74 -4.01 0.04 -3.81
CA SER A 74 -4.93 1.11 -4.23
C SER A 74 -4.42 1.95 -5.39
N VAL A 75 -3.28 1.59 -5.98
CA VAL A 75 -2.58 2.36 -7.01
C VAL A 75 -2.35 3.81 -6.53
N GLY A 76 -1.78 3.96 -5.34
CA GLY A 76 -1.49 5.25 -4.73
C GLY A 76 -2.74 6.02 -4.30
N LEU A 77 -3.68 5.33 -3.65
CA LEU A 77 -4.91 5.90 -3.11
C LEU A 77 -5.89 6.41 -4.19
N GLN A 78 -5.78 5.92 -5.42
CA GLN A 78 -6.64 6.29 -6.55
C GLN A 78 -7.91 5.44 -6.61
N HIS A 79 -7.82 4.18 -6.20
CA HIS A 79 -8.92 3.23 -6.30
C HIS A 79 -9.29 2.67 -4.92
N THR A 80 -10.58 2.74 -4.61
CA THR A 80 -11.19 2.10 -3.43
C THR A 80 -12.10 0.94 -3.83
N LYS A 81 -12.20 0.60 -5.12
CA LYS A 81 -12.92 -0.56 -5.65
C LYS A 81 -12.02 -1.27 -6.65
N GLU A 82 -12.01 -2.60 -6.61
CA GLU A 82 -11.33 -3.44 -7.59
C GLU A 82 -11.82 -3.07 -8.99
N ILE A 83 -10.89 -2.61 -9.83
CA ILE A 83 -11.19 -1.97 -11.12
C ILE A 83 -12.07 -2.89 -12.00
N ALA A 84 -11.70 -4.16 -12.08
CA ALA A 84 -12.41 -5.20 -12.84
C ALA A 84 -13.88 -5.39 -12.41
N CYS A 85 -14.16 -5.13 -11.13
CA CYS A 85 -15.45 -5.41 -10.50
C CYS A 85 -16.37 -4.19 -10.45
N VAL A 86 -15.89 -2.98 -10.76
CA VAL A 86 -16.72 -1.77 -10.80
C VAL A 86 -17.89 -1.95 -11.77
N LYS A 87 -17.64 -2.50 -12.95
CA LYS A 87 -18.68 -2.76 -13.97
C LYS A 87 -19.34 -4.12 -13.81
N THR A 88 -18.55 -5.16 -13.52
CA THR A 88 -19.02 -6.55 -13.59
C THR A 88 -19.56 -7.08 -12.27
N GLN A 89 -19.22 -6.44 -11.14
CA GLN A 89 -19.41 -6.94 -9.77
C GLN A 89 -18.71 -8.27 -9.46
N CYS A 90 -17.92 -8.82 -10.41
CA CYS A 90 -17.19 -10.08 -10.29
C CYS A 90 -18.00 -11.21 -9.65
N PRO A 91 -19.16 -11.60 -10.22
CA PRO A 91 -20.15 -12.44 -9.54
C PRO A 91 -19.67 -13.86 -9.25
N ASN A 92 -18.65 -14.33 -9.97
CA ASN A 92 -18.06 -15.66 -9.81
C ASN A 92 -16.77 -15.65 -8.98
N ASN A 93 -16.26 -14.48 -8.61
CA ASN A 93 -15.04 -14.36 -7.81
C ASN A 93 -15.39 -14.23 -6.33
N TYR A 94 -14.46 -14.63 -5.47
CA TYR A 94 -14.57 -14.41 -4.02
C TYR A 94 -15.84 -15.03 -3.39
N ARG A 95 -16.26 -16.20 -3.92
CA ARG A 95 -17.46 -16.92 -3.49
C ARG A 95 -17.10 -18.11 -2.61
N THR A 96 -17.76 -18.18 -1.46
CA THR A 96 -17.74 -19.34 -0.55
C THR A 96 -19.05 -20.13 -0.59
N GLY A 97 -20.08 -19.59 -1.26
CA GLY A 97 -21.43 -20.16 -1.30
C GLY A 97 -22.32 -19.71 -0.14
N LYS A 98 -21.80 -18.87 0.77
CA LYS A 98 -22.53 -18.33 1.92
C LYS A 98 -23.05 -16.90 1.70
N GLU A 99 -22.62 -16.25 0.63
CA GLU A 99 -22.99 -14.86 0.35
C GLU A 99 -24.46 -14.77 -0.09
N GLU A 100 -25.17 -13.77 0.43
CA GLU A 100 -26.53 -13.48 -0.01
C GLU A 100 -26.59 -13.13 -1.50
N LYS A 101 -27.75 -13.39 -2.12
CA LYS A 101 -27.98 -13.09 -3.53
C LYS A 101 -27.83 -11.58 -3.78
N GLY A 102 -26.99 -11.22 -4.75
CA GLY A 102 -26.72 -9.83 -5.11
C GLY A 102 -25.72 -9.11 -4.19
N LYS A 103 -25.11 -9.81 -3.23
CA LYS A 103 -23.99 -9.29 -2.43
C LYS A 103 -22.67 -9.84 -2.97
N TYR A 104 -21.71 -8.94 -3.15
CA TYR A 104 -20.39 -9.24 -3.72
C TYR A 104 -19.28 -8.61 -2.87
N TYR A 105 -18.30 -9.42 -2.52
CA TYR A 105 -17.21 -9.08 -1.60
C TYR A 105 -15.86 -9.08 -2.34
N TYR A 106 -15.84 -8.45 -3.51
CA TYR A 106 -14.63 -8.11 -4.26
C TYR A 106 -13.84 -7.00 -3.55
N GLY A 107 -12.60 -6.74 -4.01
CA GLY A 107 -11.69 -5.79 -3.37
C GLY A 107 -12.30 -4.40 -3.18
N ARG A 108 -12.37 -3.92 -1.93
CA ARG A 108 -12.72 -2.52 -1.61
C ARG A 108 -11.78 -1.90 -0.57
N GLY A 109 -11.77 -0.57 -0.53
CA GLY A 109 -10.92 0.20 0.35
C GLY A 109 -9.46 0.16 -0.07
N TYR A 110 -8.60 0.78 0.73
CA TYR A 110 -7.22 1.01 0.35
C TYR A 110 -6.31 -0.22 0.45
N ILE A 111 -6.77 -1.29 1.13
CA ILE A 111 -6.07 -2.58 1.19
C ILE A 111 -6.72 -3.64 0.28
N GLN A 112 -7.75 -3.27 -0.50
CA GLN A 112 -8.56 -4.21 -1.28
C GLN A 112 -9.09 -5.36 -0.41
N LEU A 113 -9.87 -5.03 0.62
CA LEU A 113 -10.55 -6.01 1.47
C LEU A 113 -11.47 -6.88 0.60
N THR A 114 -11.30 -8.20 0.72
CA THR A 114 -11.96 -9.18 -0.15
C THR A 114 -12.43 -10.38 0.67
N TRP A 115 -13.45 -11.10 0.18
CA TRP A 115 -14.11 -12.27 0.80
C TRP A 115 -15.10 -11.91 1.91
N LEU A 116 -16.26 -12.56 1.91
CA LEU A 116 -17.33 -12.37 2.90
C LEU A 116 -16.83 -12.43 4.34
N GLU A 117 -15.97 -13.39 4.65
CA GLU A 117 -15.47 -13.64 6.00
C GLU A 117 -14.62 -12.46 6.52
N ASN A 118 -13.83 -11.82 5.64
CA ASN A 118 -13.09 -10.62 6.01
C ASN A 118 -14.01 -9.41 6.21
N TYR A 119 -15.03 -9.24 5.37
CA TYR A 119 -16.03 -8.19 5.57
C TYR A 119 -16.79 -8.36 6.89
N ALA A 120 -17.18 -9.59 7.24
CA ALA A 120 -17.85 -9.89 8.50
C ALA A 120 -16.95 -9.59 9.70
N ASN A 121 -15.72 -10.09 9.70
CA ASN A 121 -14.77 -9.88 10.80
C ASN A 121 -14.41 -8.39 10.95
N CYS A 122 -14.16 -7.70 9.84
CA CYS A 122 -13.90 -6.27 9.81
C CYS A 122 -15.08 -5.48 10.37
N SER A 123 -16.31 -5.84 9.99
CA SER A 123 -17.52 -5.17 10.48
C SER A 123 -17.69 -5.34 11.99
N LEU A 124 -17.49 -6.57 12.50
CA LEU A 124 -17.64 -6.86 13.92
C LEU A 124 -16.55 -6.18 14.76
N ASP A 125 -15.30 -6.22 14.31
CA ASP A 125 -14.18 -5.63 15.05
C ASP A 125 -14.25 -4.08 15.05
N LEU A 126 -14.68 -3.45 13.94
CA LEU A 126 -14.76 -1.99 13.83
C LEU A 126 -16.06 -1.39 14.39
N TYR A 127 -17.19 -2.09 14.24
CA TYR A 127 -18.52 -1.52 14.49
C TYR A 127 -19.39 -2.32 15.45
N GLY A 128 -19.01 -3.55 15.79
CA GLY A 128 -19.82 -4.43 16.64
C GLY A 128 -21.10 -4.97 15.97
N ASP A 129 -21.22 -4.83 14.65
CA ASP A 129 -22.36 -5.32 13.86
C ASP A 129 -21.91 -5.82 12.46
N LEU A 130 -22.87 -6.21 11.61
CA LEU A 130 -22.61 -6.74 10.26
C LEU A 130 -22.84 -5.71 9.14
N ARG A 131 -22.76 -4.41 9.43
CA ARG A 131 -23.03 -3.37 8.42
C ARG A 131 -22.17 -3.47 7.16
N LEU A 132 -20.93 -3.96 7.22
CA LEU A 132 -20.12 -4.15 6.01
C LEU A 132 -20.51 -5.41 5.23
N VAL A 133 -21.17 -6.38 5.86
CA VAL A 133 -21.78 -7.53 5.16
C VAL A 133 -23.06 -7.07 4.45
N GLU A 134 -23.88 -6.28 5.14
CA GLU A 134 -25.14 -5.74 4.65
C GLU A 134 -24.93 -4.67 3.56
N ASN A 135 -23.93 -3.81 3.72
CA ASN A 135 -23.57 -2.76 2.78
C ASN A 135 -22.04 -2.71 2.56
N PRO A 136 -21.48 -3.60 1.71
CA PRO A 136 -20.04 -3.67 1.49
C PRO A 136 -19.43 -2.41 0.87
N ASP A 137 -20.23 -1.56 0.22
CA ASP A 137 -19.76 -0.30 -0.38
C ASP A 137 -19.37 0.74 0.69
N LEU A 138 -19.74 0.57 1.96
CA LEU A 138 -19.23 1.38 3.06
C LEU A 138 -17.69 1.34 3.17
N VAL A 139 -17.07 0.24 2.73
CA VAL A 139 -15.60 0.09 2.69
C VAL A 139 -14.96 0.97 1.61
N SER A 140 -15.67 1.29 0.53
CA SER A 140 -15.11 2.02 -0.61
C SER A 140 -15.59 3.46 -0.76
N ASP A 141 -16.80 3.76 -0.29
CA ASP A 141 -17.51 5.01 -0.59
C ASP A 141 -17.25 6.11 0.46
N THR A 142 -16.46 5.79 1.50
CA THR A 142 -16.03 6.74 2.53
C THR A 142 -14.54 6.63 2.80
N GLU A 143 -13.87 7.76 3.05
CA GLU A 143 -12.45 7.75 3.47
C GLU A 143 -12.26 6.99 4.80
N GLU A 144 -13.23 7.11 5.72
CA GLU A 144 -13.22 6.38 6.99
C GLU A 144 -13.23 4.87 6.75
N GLY A 145 -14.16 4.36 5.95
CA GLY A 145 -14.25 2.93 5.65
C GLY A 145 -13.04 2.41 4.87
N ALA A 146 -12.53 3.18 3.91
CA ALA A 146 -11.39 2.80 3.10
C ALA A 146 -10.10 2.70 3.91
N TRP A 147 -9.86 3.64 4.84
CA TRP A 147 -8.70 3.58 5.72
C TRP A 147 -8.91 2.62 6.90
N ALA A 148 -10.07 2.64 7.58
CA ALA A 148 -10.31 1.81 8.75
C ALA A 148 -10.23 0.32 8.40
N SER A 149 -10.74 -0.10 7.23
CA SER A 149 -10.57 -1.48 6.76
C SER A 149 -9.11 -1.85 6.49
N ALA A 150 -8.29 -0.92 5.99
CA ALA A 150 -6.87 -1.12 5.78
C ALA A 150 -6.09 -1.27 7.10
N PHE A 151 -6.32 -0.38 8.05
CA PHE A 151 -5.72 -0.46 9.38
C PHE A 151 -6.19 -1.69 10.15
N TRP A 152 -7.48 -2.03 10.08
CA TRP A 152 -8.01 -3.27 10.66
C TRP A 152 -7.32 -4.50 10.10
N TYR A 153 -7.17 -4.61 8.77
CA TYR A 153 -6.50 -5.75 8.16
C TYR A 153 -5.04 -5.84 8.61
N TRP A 154 -4.35 -4.70 8.65
CA TRP A 154 -2.98 -4.61 9.13
C TRP A 154 -2.86 -5.11 10.57
N ASP A 155 -3.67 -4.59 11.49
CA ASP A 155 -3.70 -5.02 12.89
C ASP A 155 -3.98 -6.52 13.02
N LYS A 156 -5.04 -7.00 12.35
CA LYS A 156 -5.51 -8.38 12.44
C LYS A 156 -4.52 -9.41 11.94
N TYR A 157 -3.81 -9.12 10.85
CA TYR A 157 -3.07 -10.14 10.09
C TYR A 157 -1.58 -9.84 9.89
N VAL A 158 -1.12 -8.61 10.15
CA VAL A 158 0.24 -8.16 9.83
C VAL A 158 0.99 -7.66 11.07
N HIS A 159 0.45 -6.69 11.82
CA HIS A 159 1.08 -5.99 12.93
C HIS A 159 1.73 -6.92 13.97
N GLY A 160 0.98 -7.92 14.44
CA GLY A 160 1.38 -8.81 15.53
C GLY A 160 2.53 -9.79 15.21
N ARG A 161 3.07 -9.77 13.98
CA ARG A 161 4.16 -10.66 13.57
C ARG A 161 5.52 -10.09 14.02
N PRO A 162 6.38 -10.88 14.71
CA PRO A 162 7.67 -10.40 15.20
C PRO A 162 8.56 -9.79 14.11
N GLU A 163 8.53 -10.35 12.91
CA GLU A 163 9.34 -9.89 11.79
C GLU A 163 8.94 -8.47 11.34
N ILE A 164 7.68 -8.07 11.54
CA ILE A 164 7.23 -6.71 11.21
C ILE A 164 7.77 -5.73 12.25
N GLN A 165 7.78 -6.11 13.52
CA GLN A 165 8.36 -5.30 14.59
C GLN A 165 9.88 -5.10 14.40
N ASP A 166 10.55 -6.10 13.83
CA ASP A 166 11.97 -6.03 13.46
C ASP A 166 12.22 -5.38 12.08
N GLY A 167 11.17 -4.96 11.36
CA GLY A 167 11.26 -4.18 10.13
C GLY A 167 11.50 -4.97 8.84
N HIS A 168 11.11 -6.25 8.82
CA HIS A 168 11.29 -7.17 7.70
C HIS A 168 10.11 -7.06 6.72
N PHE A 169 10.25 -6.20 5.71
CA PHE A 169 9.14 -5.81 4.84
C PHE A 169 8.55 -6.98 4.04
N GLY A 170 9.35 -7.96 3.61
CA GLY A 170 8.82 -9.10 2.84
C GLY A 170 7.80 -9.95 3.59
N HIS A 171 7.84 -9.94 4.93
CA HIS A 171 6.81 -10.62 5.74
C HIS A 171 5.45 -9.92 5.68
N THR A 172 5.40 -8.62 5.37
CA THR A 172 4.14 -7.90 5.15
C THR A 172 3.47 -8.36 3.86
N THR A 173 4.23 -8.49 2.76
CA THR A 173 3.73 -9.03 1.49
C THR A 173 3.30 -10.49 1.65
N MET A 174 4.07 -11.28 2.42
CA MET A 174 3.71 -12.66 2.71
C MET A 174 2.37 -12.78 3.46
N ALA A 175 2.10 -11.87 4.39
CA ALA A 175 0.85 -11.84 5.14
C ALA A 175 -0.35 -11.41 4.29
N ILE A 176 -0.14 -10.49 3.34
CA ILE A 176 -1.21 -9.93 2.50
C ILE A 176 -1.50 -10.83 1.29
N ASN A 177 -0.48 -11.24 0.53
CA ASN A 177 -0.67 -11.99 -0.72
C ASN A 177 0.38 -13.08 -0.96
N GLY A 178 0.90 -13.69 0.11
CA GLY A 178 2.01 -14.64 0.04
C GLY A 178 1.85 -15.84 -0.90
N PRO A 179 0.66 -16.48 -0.99
CA PRO A 179 0.44 -17.58 -1.92
C PRO A 179 0.71 -17.22 -3.38
N LEU A 180 0.33 -16.02 -3.82
CA LEU A 180 0.48 -15.57 -5.19
C LEU A 180 1.84 -14.88 -5.45
N GLU A 181 2.29 -14.06 -4.51
CA GLU A 181 3.43 -13.17 -4.72
C GLU A 181 4.75 -13.68 -4.13
N CYS A 182 4.73 -14.62 -3.17
CA CYS A 182 5.98 -15.20 -2.65
C CYS A 182 6.24 -16.60 -3.21
N LYS A 183 5.19 -17.43 -3.24
CA LYS A 183 5.26 -18.83 -3.67
C LYS A 183 4.73 -19.05 -5.08
N GLY A 184 3.88 -18.15 -5.55
CA GLY A 184 3.21 -18.22 -6.84
C GLY A 184 3.97 -17.52 -7.97
N PRO A 185 3.28 -17.28 -9.11
CA PRO A 185 3.90 -16.72 -10.31
C PRO A 185 4.16 -15.21 -10.20
N TYR A 186 3.53 -14.49 -9.26
CA TYR A 186 3.55 -13.03 -9.23
C TYR A 186 4.67 -12.43 -8.36
N LYS A 187 5.85 -13.05 -8.35
CA LYS A 187 7.00 -12.62 -7.52
C LYS A 187 7.49 -11.21 -7.82
N ILE A 188 7.32 -10.75 -9.04
CA ILE A 188 7.66 -9.38 -9.40
C ILE A 188 6.77 -8.35 -8.68
N LYS A 189 5.49 -8.67 -8.41
CA LYS A 189 4.58 -7.76 -7.68
C LYS A 189 5.08 -7.53 -6.26
N ALA A 190 5.58 -8.58 -5.60
CA ALA A 190 6.25 -8.44 -4.31
C ALA A 190 7.40 -7.44 -4.41
N PHE A 191 8.28 -7.58 -5.39
CA PHE A 191 9.41 -6.67 -5.56
C PHE A 191 8.97 -5.22 -5.83
N LYS A 192 7.87 -4.99 -6.56
CA LYS A 192 7.33 -3.64 -6.77
C LYS A 192 6.84 -3.01 -5.46
N ARG A 193 6.19 -3.76 -4.57
CA ARG A 193 5.87 -3.31 -3.20
C ARG A 193 7.14 -2.89 -2.45
N TYR A 194 8.23 -3.65 -2.59
CA TYR A 194 9.51 -3.33 -1.96
C TYR A 194 10.15 -2.05 -2.52
N VAL A 195 10.03 -1.81 -3.82
CA VAL A 195 10.49 -0.55 -4.46
C VAL A 195 9.71 0.65 -3.90
N ILE A 196 8.39 0.52 -3.73
CA ILE A 196 7.56 1.56 -3.09
C ILE A 196 8.06 1.80 -1.67
N TYR A 197 8.21 0.74 -0.87
CA TYR A 197 8.70 0.85 0.50
C TYR A 197 10.07 1.51 0.60
N SER A 198 11.01 1.16 -0.28
CA SER A 198 12.37 1.73 -0.29
C SER A 198 12.35 3.26 -0.45
N LYS A 199 11.51 3.78 -1.34
CA LYS A 199 11.32 5.22 -1.53
C LYS A 199 10.72 5.89 -0.29
N ILE A 200 9.72 5.25 0.33
CA ILE A 200 9.13 5.75 1.59
C ILE A 200 10.17 5.75 2.71
N TYR A 201 10.96 4.69 2.81
CA TYR A 201 12.01 4.52 3.81
C TYR A 201 13.04 5.65 3.76
N ASP A 202 13.44 6.06 2.56
CA ASP A 202 14.35 7.19 2.33
C ASP A 202 13.72 8.53 2.72
N ILE A 203 12.48 8.80 2.29
CA ILE A 203 11.76 10.05 2.61
C ILE A 203 11.59 10.19 4.12
N LEU A 204 11.22 9.11 4.81
CA LEU A 204 11.04 9.10 6.25
C LEU A 204 12.37 9.05 7.03
N LYS A 205 13.51 9.04 6.33
CA LYS A 205 14.88 9.06 6.88
C LYS A 205 15.11 7.94 7.89
N LEU A 206 14.63 6.75 7.56
CA LEU A 206 14.69 5.59 8.46
C LEU A 206 16.08 4.95 8.52
N SER A 207 16.96 5.28 7.58
CA SER A 207 18.35 4.87 7.60
C SER A 207 19.09 5.49 8.79
N LYS A 208 19.67 4.66 9.64
CA LYS A 208 20.73 5.06 10.57
C LYS A 208 22.07 4.66 9.91
N SER A 209 23.03 5.58 9.86
CA SER A 209 24.37 5.50 9.24
C SER A 209 24.96 4.13 8.81
N SER A 210 25.73 4.17 7.71
CA SER A 210 26.63 3.14 7.13
C SER A 210 26.05 1.84 6.54
N ALA A 211 24.76 1.54 6.72
CA ALA A 211 24.08 0.48 5.93
C ALA A 211 22.59 0.81 5.76
N PRO A 212 22.18 1.57 4.73
CA PRO A 212 20.88 2.24 4.71
C PRO A 212 19.88 1.56 3.77
N LYS A 213 19.67 0.24 3.87
CA LYS A 213 18.66 -0.44 3.04
C LYS A 213 17.58 -1.08 3.91
N PRO A 214 16.30 -0.99 3.52
CA PRO A 214 15.25 -1.73 4.20
C PRO A 214 15.56 -3.23 4.18
N LYS A 215 15.15 -3.96 5.23
CA LYS A 215 15.41 -5.41 5.31
C LYS A 215 14.64 -6.14 4.21
N GLN A 216 15.35 -6.95 3.43
CA GLN A 216 14.93 -7.54 2.15
C GLN A 216 14.56 -9.03 2.25
N ASP A 217 14.27 -9.55 3.43
CA ASP A 217 13.98 -10.96 3.65
C ASP A 217 12.48 -11.30 3.60
N GLY A 218 12.18 -12.58 3.37
CA GLY A 218 10.83 -13.12 3.20
C GLY A 218 10.47 -13.39 1.74
N CYS A 219 9.60 -12.56 1.16
CA CYS A 219 8.90 -12.80 -0.11
C CYS A 219 9.75 -12.68 -1.39
N TYR A 220 11.03 -12.32 -1.29
CA TYR A 220 11.86 -11.96 -2.44
C TYR A 220 12.86 -13.07 -2.78
N PRO A 221 12.96 -13.53 -4.04
CA PRO A 221 14.09 -14.35 -4.44
C PRO A 221 15.37 -13.51 -4.37
N MET A 222 16.36 -14.02 -3.64
CA MET A 222 17.72 -13.48 -3.65
C MET A 222 18.37 -13.85 -4.99
N VAL A 223 18.94 -12.90 -5.72
CA VAL A 223 19.66 -13.17 -6.98
C VAL A 223 21.13 -12.81 -6.79
N GLY A 224 22.02 -13.82 -6.82
CA GLY A 224 23.47 -13.63 -6.65
C GLY A 224 23.91 -13.46 -5.19
N GLU A 225 24.96 -12.66 -4.95
CA GLU A 225 25.64 -12.41 -3.65
C GLU A 225 24.78 -11.66 -2.62
N GLY A 226 23.55 -12.10 -2.38
CA GLY A 226 22.72 -11.57 -1.30
C GLY A 226 21.98 -10.26 -1.61
N ALA A 227 21.78 -9.91 -2.88
CA ALA A 227 20.92 -8.78 -3.27
C ALA A 227 19.66 -9.25 -4.02
N PRO A 228 18.47 -8.71 -3.73
CA PRO A 228 17.31 -8.90 -4.58
C PRO A 228 17.54 -8.12 -5.88
N GLY A 229 17.45 -8.84 -6.99
CA GLY A 229 17.59 -8.27 -8.32
C GLY A 229 16.46 -8.77 -9.19
N PHE A 230 15.56 -7.88 -9.57
CA PHE A 230 14.69 -8.07 -10.72
C PHE A 230 15.08 -7.01 -11.74
N VAL A 231 15.09 -7.39 -13.01
CA VAL A 231 15.16 -6.41 -14.11
C VAL A 231 13.88 -5.61 -14.04
N LEU A 232 13.91 -4.35 -13.60
CA LEU A 232 12.73 -3.50 -13.56
C LEU A 232 12.49 -2.90 -14.95
N CYS A 233 11.32 -3.17 -15.52
CA CYS A 233 10.91 -2.60 -16.79
C CYS A 233 9.97 -1.43 -16.53
N LYS A 234 10.20 -0.30 -17.22
CA LYS A 234 9.42 0.94 -17.09
C LYS A 234 8.62 1.20 -18.37
N PRO A 235 7.46 1.85 -18.27
CA PRO A 235 6.73 2.29 -19.45
C PRO A 235 7.53 3.36 -20.20
N ILE A 236 7.53 3.29 -21.52
CA ILE A 236 8.14 4.27 -22.42
C ILE A 236 7.11 4.87 -23.38
N LYS A 237 7.54 5.85 -24.18
CA LYS A 237 6.75 6.46 -25.26
C LYS A 237 5.45 7.08 -24.73
N PHE A 238 4.32 6.85 -25.41
CA PHE A 238 3.05 7.52 -25.16
C PHE A 238 2.48 7.27 -23.75
N TYR A 239 2.77 6.11 -23.16
CA TYR A 239 2.29 5.76 -21.82
C TYR A 239 3.02 6.47 -20.69
N THR A 240 4.14 7.17 -20.93
CA THR A 240 4.79 8.00 -19.88
C THR A 240 3.96 9.21 -19.48
N ASN A 241 3.07 9.66 -20.38
CA ASN A 241 2.37 10.95 -20.23
C ASN A 241 0.88 10.78 -19.88
N GLN A 242 0.42 9.55 -19.66
CA GLN A 242 -0.95 9.23 -19.30
C GLN A 242 -0.97 8.59 -17.92
N ALA A 243 -1.37 9.32 -16.87
CA ALA A 243 -1.25 8.85 -15.48
C ALA A 243 -1.84 7.43 -15.25
N GLY A 244 -3.02 7.13 -15.79
CA GLY A 244 -3.63 5.80 -15.68
C GLY A 244 -2.84 4.71 -16.40
N MET A 245 -2.43 4.95 -17.65
CA MET A 245 -1.66 3.99 -18.45
C MET A 245 -0.21 3.86 -17.98
N TYR A 246 0.37 4.92 -17.41
CA TYR A 246 1.68 4.89 -16.78
C TYR A 246 1.69 3.90 -15.62
N HIS A 247 0.74 4.02 -14.70
CA HIS A 247 0.65 3.13 -13.54
C HIS A 247 0.39 1.69 -13.96
N TRP A 248 -0.62 1.49 -14.81
CA TRP A 248 -0.93 0.16 -15.32
C TRP A 248 0.25 -0.47 -16.07
N CYS A 249 0.92 0.27 -16.94
CA CYS A 249 2.06 -0.26 -17.68
C CYS A 249 3.30 -0.45 -16.80
N ASN A 250 3.57 0.46 -15.85
CA ASN A 250 4.59 0.28 -14.82
C ASN A 250 4.36 -0.98 -13.98
N ASP A 251 3.11 -1.36 -13.72
CA ASP A 251 2.76 -2.56 -12.96
C ASP A 251 2.81 -3.84 -13.80
N ASN A 252 2.70 -3.72 -15.13
CA ASN A 252 2.62 -4.87 -16.05
C ASN A 252 3.84 -5.07 -16.98
N CYS A 253 4.79 -4.14 -17.07
CA CYS A 253 5.97 -4.28 -17.93
C CYS A 253 6.90 -5.47 -17.60
N ASN A 254 6.64 -6.17 -16.50
CA ASN A 254 7.40 -7.34 -16.06
C ASN A 254 6.52 -8.60 -15.92
N ALA A 255 5.28 -8.57 -16.41
CA ALA A 255 4.39 -9.73 -16.39
C ALA A 255 4.79 -10.74 -17.49
N GLU A 256 4.61 -12.04 -17.23
CA GLU A 256 4.87 -13.11 -18.22
C GLU A 256 3.87 -13.10 -19.39
N ASP A 257 2.70 -12.48 -19.19
CA ASP A 257 1.72 -12.14 -20.23
C ASP A 257 1.56 -10.61 -20.21
N PRO A 258 2.23 -9.88 -21.12
CA PRO A 258 2.35 -8.44 -21.03
C PRO A 258 1.00 -7.80 -21.37
N ASN A 259 0.19 -7.57 -20.34
CA ASN A 259 -0.98 -6.69 -20.46
C ASN A 259 -0.54 -5.35 -21.06
N CYS A 260 0.64 -4.82 -20.67
CA CYS A 260 1.26 -3.70 -21.37
C CYS A 260 2.18 -4.16 -22.52
N PRO A 261 1.96 -3.73 -23.77
CA PRO A 261 2.74 -4.17 -24.94
C PRO A 261 4.26 -4.08 -24.74
N GLU A 262 5.00 -5.09 -25.21
CA GLU A 262 6.46 -5.18 -25.04
C GLU A 262 7.18 -3.94 -25.58
N GLU A 263 6.74 -3.38 -26.71
CA GLU A 263 7.32 -2.17 -27.30
C GLU A 263 7.07 -0.89 -26.48
N MET A 264 6.20 -0.97 -25.48
CA MET A 264 5.90 0.10 -24.53
C MET A 264 6.65 -0.06 -23.21
N CYS A 265 7.50 -1.08 -23.10
CA CYS A 265 8.32 -1.36 -21.93
C CYS A 265 9.81 -1.29 -22.26
N GLU A 266 10.57 -0.55 -21.45
CA GLU A 266 12.03 -0.56 -21.48
C GLU A 266 12.57 -1.15 -20.19
N CYS A 267 13.30 -2.25 -20.34
CA CYS A 267 13.94 -2.97 -19.27
C CYS A 267 15.41 -2.55 -19.20
N GLU A 268 15.79 -1.83 -18.15
CA GLU A 268 17.22 -1.52 -17.93
C GLU A 268 17.98 -2.84 -17.67
N GLU A 269 19.12 -3.05 -18.34
CA GLU A 269 19.96 -4.20 -18.07
C GLU A 269 20.32 -4.24 -16.57
N ARG A 270 19.80 -5.27 -15.88
CA ARG A 270 20.08 -5.61 -14.48
C ARG A 270 20.13 -4.38 -13.55
N THR A 271 18.98 -3.85 -13.19
CA THR A 271 18.85 -2.93 -12.06
C THR A 271 19.13 -3.66 -10.73
N VAL A 272 20.41 -3.80 -10.39
CA VAL A 272 20.80 -3.89 -8.99
C VAL A 272 20.37 -2.57 -8.37
N HIS A 273 19.52 -2.59 -7.34
CA HIS A 273 19.11 -1.37 -6.63
C HIS A 273 20.30 -0.86 -5.78
N SER A 274 21.36 -0.44 -6.46
CA SER A 274 22.49 0.33 -6.01
C SER A 274 22.74 1.38 -7.09
N GLU A 275 22.13 2.55 -6.94
CA GLU A 275 22.83 3.82 -7.01
C GLU A 275 21.85 4.99 -6.91
N SER A 276 22.26 5.93 -6.07
CA SER A 276 21.66 7.24 -5.86
C SER A 276 21.75 8.06 -7.16
N SER A 277 20.64 8.27 -7.87
CA SER A 277 20.58 9.29 -8.91
C SER A 277 20.01 10.59 -8.34
N THR A 278 20.93 11.52 -8.11
CA THR A 278 20.72 12.92 -7.75
C THR A 278 19.66 13.63 -8.60
N SER A 279 18.80 14.37 -7.89
CA SER A 279 17.91 15.45 -8.34
C SER A 279 18.23 16.05 -9.72
N LYS A 280 17.33 15.84 -10.69
CA LYS A 280 17.16 16.75 -11.82
C LYS A 280 15.81 17.46 -11.71
N LYS A 281 15.91 18.78 -11.76
CA LYS A 281 14.87 19.80 -11.63
C LYS A 281 13.74 19.55 -12.63
N MET A 282 12.52 19.38 -12.15
CA MET A 282 11.32 19.21 -12.98
C MET A 282 10.72 20.59 -13.28
N THR A 283 10.73 20.97 -14.55
CA THR A 283 10.15 22.21 -15.07
C THR A 283 8.66 21.99 -15.37
N THR A 284 7.85 22.97 -14.97
CA THR A 284 6.40 23.07 -15.06
C THR A 284 5.87 22.99 -16.48
N ILE A 285 4.84 22.16 -16.76
CA ILE A 285 3.92 22.34 -17.89
C ILE A 285 2.49 22.02 -17.46
N THR A 286 1.58 22.89 -17.88
CA THR A 286 0.19 23.06 -17.47
C THR A 286 -0.80 22.38 -18.45
N THR A 287 -2.00 22.12 -17.92
CA THR A 287 -3.33 21.91 -18.56
C THR A 287 -3.70 20.56 -19.17
N SER A 288 -4.79 19.99 -18.63
CA SER A 288 -5.59 18.84 -19.09
C SER A 288 -6.37 19.10 -20.38
N PRO A 289 -6.83 18.00 -21.03
CA PRO A 289 -8.26 17.86 -21.27
C PRO A 289 -8.80 16.47 -20.88
N THR A 290 -10.09 16.44 -20.53
CA THR A 290 -10.94 15.28 -20.23
C THR A 290 -11.26 14.47 -21.49
N ILE A 291 -11.02 13.15 -21.51
CA ILE A 291 -11.60 12.21 -22.48
C ILE A 291 -11.90 10.86 -21.81
N GLU A 292 -13.02 10.28 -22.22
CA GLU A 292 -13.69 9.05 -21.79
C GLU A 292 -12.84 7.79 -22.04
N TYR A 293 -12.97 6.78 -21.18
CA TYR A 293 -12.26 5.49 -21.28
C TYR A 293 -13.22 4.37 -21.74
N GLU A 294 -12.92 3.77 -22.89
CA GLU A 294 -13.45 2.48 -23.32
C GLU A 294 -12.66 1.32 -22.68
N ASP A 295 -13.39 0.26 -22.35
CA ASP A 295 -12.97 -0.98 -21.70
C ASP A 295 -11.95 -1.76 -22.53
N ASP A 296 -10.94 -2.34 -21.88
CA ASP A 296 -10.82 -3.80 -21.78
C ASP A 296 -9.64 -4.23 -20.89
N ASP A 297 -9.87 -5.32 -20.17
CA ASP A 297 -8.95 -6.20 -19.45
C ASP A 297 -8.20 -5.66 -18.20
N TYR A 298 -8.82 -5.82 -17.03
CA TYR A 298 -8.17 -5.62 -15.74
C TYR A 298 -8.29 -6.90 -14.89
N ARG A 299 -7.16 -7.51 -14.57
CA ARG A 299 -6.98 -8.36 -13.39
C ARG A 299 -5.86 -7.75 -12.56
N ILE A 300 -6.18 -7.39 -11.32
CA ILE A 300 -5.19 -7.04 -10.29
C ILE A 300 -4.42 -8.31 -9.90
#